data_AF-A0A1E1WJH7-F1
#
_entry.id   AF-A0A1E1WJH7-F1
#
_cell.length_a   1.000
_cell.length_b   1.000
_cell.length_c   1.000
_cell.angle_alpha   90.00
_cell.angle_beta   90.00
_cell.angle_gamma   90.00
#
_symmetry.space_group_name_H-M   'P 1'
#
loop_
_entity.id
_entity.type
_entity.pdbx_description
1 polymer ?
#
loop_
_entity_poly.entity_id
_entity_poly.type
_entity_poly.pdbx_seq_one_letter_code
_entity_poly.pdbx_strand_id
1 'polypeptide(L)'
;VRSTSFYISSFDPSLHNFDMWCDEVDHVRILNGWDDRECLARIGNCLKGDARVWLNEWVTNDRSWYNFKTQFRALCPQRIDIANILFDVMKTNSDNYPTYAEYARRSLLRLRIVAGLSEELISAIVIRGITDPQIRAAATNANLLPENLVSFLSIYVKPAQFSNKSQFSGNRNLDTR
;
A
#
# COMPACT_ATOMS: atom_id res chain seq x y z
N VAL A 1 -14.21 34.01 -0.61
CA VAL A 1 -14.55 32.74 -1.26
C VAL A 1 -14.03 31.62 -0.37
N ARG A 2 -14.91 30.80 0.23
CA ARG A 2 -14.48 29.73 1.16
C ARG A 2 -13.90 28.58 0.33
N SER A 3 -12.59 28.42 0.37
CA SER A 3 -11.93 27.22 -0.15
C SER A 3 -12.22 26.06 0.81
N THR A 4 -13.25 25.29 0.53
CA THR A 4 -13.40 23.96 1.12
C THR A 4 -12.23 23.11 0.61
N SER A 5 -11.24 22.86 1.46
CA SER A 5 -10.15 21.94 1.17
C SER A 5 -10.74 20.54 1.02
N PHE A 6 -10.95 20.08 -0.22
CA PHE A 6 -11.35 18.71 -0.51
C PHE A 6 -10.09 17.87 -0.78
N TYR A 7 -10.10 16.64 -0.29
CA TYR A 7 -9.02 15.68 -0.47
C TYR A 7 -9.53 14.56 -1.39
N ILE A 8 -8.76 14.23 -2.41
CA ILE A 8 -8.94 13.02 -3.21
C ILE A 8 -7.67 12.20 -3.05
N SER A 9 -7.85 10.93 -2.67
CA SER A 9 -6.76 9.98 -2.52
C SER A 9 -5.98 9.83 -3.82
N SER A 10 -4.66 9.67 -3.72
CA SER A 10 -3.84 9.36 -4.90
C SER A 10 -4.19 7.97 -5.43
N PHE A 11 -4.22 7.80 -6.75
CA PHE A 11 -4.54 6.54 -7.39
C PHE A 11 -3.36 5.96 -8.16
N ASP A 12 -3.14 4.67 -7.93
CA ASP A 12 -2.17 3.83 -8.62
C ASP A 12 -2.88 2.52 -8.95
N PRO A 13 -3.04 2.15 -10.24
CA PRO A 13 -3.81 0.98 -10.67
C PRO A 13 -3.19 -0.34 -10.21
N SER A 14 -1.91 -0.36 -9.86
CA SER A 14 -1.25 -1.55 -9.28
C SER A 14 -1.55 -1.75 -7.80
N LEU A 15 -2.03 -0.70 -7.12
CA LEU A 15 -2.22 -0.68 -5.68
C LEU A 15 -3.67 -0.38 -5.26
N HIS A 16 -4.51 0.17 -6.13
CA HIS A 16 -5.82 0.68 -5.73
C HIS A 16 -6.92 0.12 -6.60
N ASN A 17 -8.07 -0.18 -5.99
CA ASN A 17 -9.24 -0.64 -6.72
C ASN A 17 -9.82 0.54 -7.50
N PHE A 18 -9.90 0.39 -8.82
CA PHE A 18 -10.37 1.44 -9.70
C PHE A 18 -11.80 1.91 -9.37
N ASP A 19 -12.70 0.97 -9.12
CA ASP A 19 -14.12 1.28 -8.89
C ASP A 19 -14.32 2.06 -7.59
N MET A 20 -13.67 1.64 -6.50
CA MET A 20 -13.76 2.35 -5.22
C MET A 20 -13.20 3.78 -5.30
N TRP A 21 -12.10 3.96 -6.03
CA TRP A 21 -11.53 5.29 -6.22
C TRP A 21 -12.43 6.17 -7.11
N CYS A 22 -13.06 5.60 -8.14
CA CYS A 22 -14.05 6.31 -8.93
C CYS A 22 -15.25 6.76 -8.10
N ASP A 23 -15.74 5.94 -7.18
CA ASP A 23 -16.85 6.28 -6.28
C ASP A 23 -16.49 7.46 -5.36
N GLU A 24 -15.25 7.50 -4.83
CA GLU A 24 -14.72 8.64 -4.06
C GLU A 24 -14.72 9.92 -4.92
N VAL A 25 -14.21 9.85 -6.15
CA VAL A 25 -14.18 10.99 -7.08
C VAL A 25 -15.59 11.45 -7.46
N ASP A 26 -16.52 10.53 -7.73
CA ASP A 26 -17.91 10.85 -8.05
C ASP A 26 -18.60 11.58 -6.90
N HIS A 27 -18.39 11.11 -5.66
CA HIS A 27 -18.95 11.76 -4.47
C HIS A 27 -18.43 13.20 -4.31
N VAL A 28 -17.11 13.41 -4.43
CA VAL A 28 -16.51 14.75 -4.31
C VAL A 28 -16.95 15.66 -5.47
N ARG A 29 -17.03 15.12 -6.69
CA ARG A 29 -17.52 15.85 -7.87
C ARG A 29 -18.95 16.35 -7.66
N ILE A 30 -19.86 15.49 -7.19
CA ILE A 30 -21.27 15.85 -6.97
C ILE A 30 -21.38 16.91 -5.88
N LEU A 31 -20.69 16.73 -4.75
CA LEU A 31 -20.74 17.66 -3.62
C LEU A 31 -20.27 19.07 -3.97
N ASN A 32 -19.30 19.17 -4.86
CA ASN A 32 -18.70 20.45 -5.24
C ASN A 32 -19.17 20.95 -6.61
N GLY A 33 -20.05 20.19 -7.29
CA GLY A 33 -20.60 20.56 -8.59
C GLY A 33 -19.57 20.65 -9.73
N TRP A 34 -18.54 19.79 -9.75
CA TRP A 34 -17.51 19.86 -10.78
C TRP A 34 -18.03 19.44 -12.15
N ASP A 35 -17.71 20.25 -13.14
CA ASP A 35 -17.85 19.86 -14.54
C ASP A 35 -16.77 18.82 -14.93
N ASP A 36 -16.91 18.22 -16.11
CA ASP A 36 -15.97 17.19 -16.57
C ASP A 36 -14.54 17.71 -16.74
N ARG A 37 -14.37 18.99 -17.12
CA ARG A 37 -13.04 19.58 -17.34
C ARG A 37 -12.32 19.78 -16.02
N GLU A 38 -13.01 20.35 -15.03
CA GLU A 38 -12.51 20.54 -13.67
C GLU A 38 -12.21 19.20 -13.00
N CYS A 39 -13.10 18.22 -13.16
CA CYS A 39 -12.90 16.87 -12.65
C CYS A 39 -11.62 16.25 -13.22
N LEU A 40 -11.47 16.23 -14.55
CA LEU A 40 -10.30 15.65 -15.23
C LEU A 40 -8.99 16.37 -14.88
N ALA A 41 -9.02 17.70 -14.75
CA ALA A 41 -7.85 18.47 -14.33
C ALA A 41 -7.42 18.14 -12.89
N ARG A 42 -8.39 17.93 -11.99
CA ARG A 42 -8.12 17.61 -10.57
C ARG A 42 -7.60 16.20 -10.39
N ILE A 43 -8.24 15.21 -11.01
CA ILE A 43 -7.78 13.81 -10.90
C ILE A 43 -6.37 13.63 -11.47
N GLY A 44 -5.95 14.43 -12.46
CA GLY A 44 -4.62 14.32 -13.05
C GLY A 44 -3.48 14.52 -12.05
N ASN A 45 -3.74 15.24 -10.95
CA ASN A 45 -2.78 15.40 -9.85
C ASN A 45 -2.80 14.22 -8.86
N CYS A 46 -3.91 13.47 -8.82
CA CYS A 46 -4.11 12.31 -7.97
C CYS A 46 -3.57 11.02 -8.60
N LEU A 47 -3.55 10.90 -9.94
CA LEU A 47 -3.00 9.73 -10.62
C LEU A 47 -1.47 9.63 -10.45
N LYS A 48 -0.98 8.40 -10.27
CA LYS A 48 0.44 8.03 -10.12
C LYS A 48 0.81 6.90 -11.09
N GLY A 49 2.11 6.77 -11.35
CA GLY A 49 2.65 5.71 -12.21
C GLY A 49 2.03 5.71 -13.61
N ASP A 50 1.73 4.53 -14.12
CA ASP A 50 1.18 4.29 -15.46
C ASP A 50 -0.15 5.00 -15.70
N ALA A 51 -0.95 5.23 -14.65
CA ALA A 51 -2.20 5.97 -14.78
C ALA A 51 -2.00 7.43 -15.18
N ARG A 52 -0.95 8.06 -14.65
CA ARG A 52 -0.64 9.46 -14.97
C ARG A 52 -0.05 9.58 -16.37
N VAL A 53 0.80 8.63 -16.76
CA VAL A 53 1.35 8.55 -18.12
C VAL A 53 0.20 8.40 -19.12
N TRP A 54 -0.70 7.45 -18.86
CA TRP A 54 -1.86 7.22 -19.71
C TRP A 54 -2.75 8.45 -19.85
N LEU A 55 -3.09 9.16 -18.76
CA LEU A 55 -3.92 10.37 -18.86
C LEU A 55 -3.30 11.44 -19.77
N ASN A 56 -1.96 11.58 -19.76
CA ASN A 56 -1.27 12.55 -20.60
C ASN A 56 -1.29 12.15 -22.09
N GLU A 57 -1.28 10.85 -22.37
CA GLU A 57 -1.33 10.28 -23.72
C GLU A 57 -2.78 10.05 -24.20
N TRP A 58 -3.75 10.23 -23.32
CA TRP A 58 -5.15 9.98 -23.61
C TRP A 58 -5.73 11.04 -24.56
N VAL A 59 -5.89 10.62 -25.83
CA VAL A 59 -6.52 11.41 -26.89
C VAL A 59 -7.92 10.87 -27.16
N THR A 60 -8.93 11.73 -26.99
CA THR A 60 -10.32 11.36 -27.23
C THR A 60 -11.14 12.55 -27.72
N ASN A 61 -12.19 12.25 -28.48
CA ASN A 61 -13.17 13.23 -28.94
C ASN A 61 -14.21 13.57 -27.86
N ASP A 62 -14.38 12.69 -26.86
CA ASP A 62 -15.26 12.90 -25.72
C ASP A 62 -14.45 13.00 -24.42
N ARG A 63 -14.22 14.22 -23.96
CA ARG A 63 -13.43 14.48 -22.75
C ARG A 63 -14.31 14.58 -21.51
N SER A 64 -15.21 13.61 -21.33
CA SER A 64 -16.10 13.46 -20.18
C SER A 64 -15.51 12.53 -19.11
N TRP A 65 -15.92 12.73 -17.85
CA TRP A 65 -15.54 11.82 -16.76
C TRP A 65 -16.08 10.40 -16.99
N TYR A 66 -17.26 10.27 -17.59
CA TYR A 66 -17.85 8.98 -17.93
C TYR A 66 -16.97 8.20 -18.93
N ASN A 67 -16.51 8.87 -19.99
CA ASN A 67 -15.65 8.25 -20.99
C ASN A 67 -14.27 7.89 -20.41
N PHE A 68 -13.72 8.75 -19.53
CA PHE A 68 -12.51 8.40 -18.77
C PHE A 68 -12.71 7.09 -18.01
N LYS A 69 -13.77 6.98 -17.20
CA LYS A 69 -14.05 5.76 -16.42
C LYS A 69 -14.12 4.53 -17.32
N THR A 70 -14.80 4.65 -18.45
CA THR A 70 -15.01 3.52 -19.37
C THR A 70 -13.69 3.05 -20.00
N GLN A 71 -12.90 3.96 -20.57
CA GLN A 71 -11.67 3.61 -21.27
C GLN A 71 -10.56 3.20 -20.31
N PHE A 72 -10.43 3.91 -19.19
CA PHE A 72 -9.37 3.66 -18.23
C PHE A 72 -9.62 2.39 -17.41
N ARG A 73 -10.89 2.04 -17.11
CA ARG A 73 -11.25 0.78 -16.44
C ARG A 73 -10.78 -0.44 -17.20
N ALA A 74 -10.83 -0.41 -18.53
CA ALA A 74 -10.39 -1.53 -19.37
C ALA A 74 -8.88 -1.81 -19.25
N LEU A 75 -8.11 -0.80 -18.82
CA LEU A 75 -6.65 -0.87 -18.66
C LEU A 75 -6.24 -1.16 -17.22
N CYS A 76 -7.13 -0.93 -16.25
CA CYS A 76 -6.87 -1.25 -14.85
C CYS A 76 -6.95 -2.77 -14.64
N PRO A 77 -6.14 -3.34 -13.72
CA PRO A 77 -6.28 -4.73 -13.32
C PRO A 77 -7.71 -5.01 -12.84
N GLN A 78 -8.44 -5.91 -13.52
CA GLN A 78 -9.86 -6.18 -13.24
C GLN A 78 -10.13 -6.72 -11.83
N ARG A 79 -9.13 -7.36 -11.22
CA ARG A 79 -9.17 -7.76 -9.81
C ARG A 79 -7.80 -7.55 -9.19
N ILE A 80 -7.78 -6.75 -8.14
CA ILE A 80 -6.73 -6.86 -7.14
C ILE A 80 -6.89 -8.24 -6.52
N ASP A 81 -5.83 -9.06 -6.61
CA ASP A 81 -5.82 -10.37 -6.00
C ASP A 81 -5.62 -10.24 -4.49
N ILE A 82 -6.72 -9.88 -3.81
CA ILE A 82 -6.80 -9.72 -2.37
C ILE A 82 -6.29 -10.97 -1.65
N ALA A 83 -6.60 -12.16 -2.18
CA ALA A 83 -6.21 -13.42 -1.59
C ALA A 83 -4.68 -13.57 -1.58
N ASN A 84 -4.01 -13.28 -2.70
CA ASN A 84 -2.55 -13.28 -2.76
C ASN A 84 -1.91 -12.17 -1.92
N ILE A 85 -2.49 -10.95 -1.89
CA ILE A 85 -1.97 -9.87 -1.03
C ILE A 85 -2.06 -10.26 0.45
N LEU A 86 -3.22 -10.74 0.90
CA LEU A 86 -3.41 -11.19 2.27
C LEU A 86 -2.47 -12.35 2.60
N PHE A 87 -2.38 -13.35 1.73
CA PHE A 87 -1.49 -14.49 1.90
C PHE A 87 -0.03 -14.06 2.02
N ASP A 88 0.43 -13.18 1.13
CA ASP A 88 1.79 -12.66 1.15
C ASP A 88 2.08 -11.89 2.43
N VAL A 89 1.17 -11.02 2.87
CA VAL A 89 1.34 -10.28 4.12
C VAL A 89 1.35 -11.22 5.32
N MET A 90 0.42 -12.17 5.40
CA MET A 90 0.32 -13.12 6.52
C MET A 90 1.48 -14.10 6.58
N LYS A 91 2.07 -14.45 5.42
CA LYS A 91 3.25 -15.31 5.32
C LYS A 91 4.54 -14.55 5.67
N THR A 92 4.57 -13.26 5.38
CA THR A 92 5.74 -12.42 5.66
C THR A 92 5.81 -12.10 7.15
N ASN A 93 7.01 -12.19 7.71
CA ASN A 93 7.27 -11.84 9.11
C ASN A 93 8.27 -10.68 9.22
N SER A 94 8.47 -10.20 10.44
CA SER A 94 9.39 -9.09 10.67
C SER A 94 10.80 -9.40 10.22
N ASP A 95 11.31 -10.63 10.32
CA ASP A 95 12.72 -10.98 10.04
C ASP A 95 13.16 -10.71 8.61
N ASN A 96 12.23 -10.68 7.65
CA ASN A 96 12.52 -10.34 6.26
C ASN A 96 12.90 -8.87 6.04
N TYR A 97 12.85 -8.03 7.09
CA TYR A 97 13.12 -6.60 7.03
C TYR A 97 14.20 -6.17 8.02
N PRO A 98 14.95 -5.09 7.72
CA PRO A 98 16.01 -4.60 8.60
C PRO A 98 15.48 -4.06 9.94
N THR A 99 14.27 -3.50 9.97
CA THR A 99 13.66 -2.93 11.20
C THR A 99 12.20 -3.35 11.34
N TYR A 100 11.66 -3.30 12.56
CA TYR A 100 10.23 -3.55 12.81
C TYR A 100 9.34 -2.46 12.19
N ALA A 101 9.81 -1.20 12.21
CA ALA A 101 9.10 -0.08 11.60
C ALA A 101 8.96 -0.23 10.08
N GLU A 102 10.01 -0.69 9.38
CA GLU A 102 9.94 -0.93 7.93
C GLU A 102 9.00 -2.09 7.60
N TYR A 103 9.09 -3.20 8.36
CA TYR A 103 8.14 -4.31 8.24
C TYR A 103 6.69 -3.84 8.39
N ALA A 104 6.40 -3.08 9.45
CA ALA A 104 5.05 -2.56 9.70
C ALA A 104 4.59 -1.64 8.58
N ARG A 105 5.43 -0.70 8.14
CA ARG A 105 5.11 0.22 7.05
C ARG A 105 4.77 -0.53 5.77
N ARG A 106 5.57 -1.51 5.38
CA ARG A 106 5.36 -2.32 4.15
C ARG A 106 4.09 -3.17 4.23
N SER A 107 3.85 -3.79 5.38
CA SER A 107 2.67 -4.62 5.62
C SER A 107 1.38 -3.78 5.61
N LEU A 108 1.40 -2.63 6.30
CA LEU A 108 0.27 -1.69 6.32
C LEU A 108 -0.06 -1.13 4.93
N LEU A 109 0.96 -0.80 4.14
CA LEU A 109 0.74 -0.34 2.76
C LEU A 109 0.00 -1.38 1.93
N ARG A 110 0.33 -2.66 2.08
CA ARG A 110 -0.35 -3.76 1.37
C ARG A 110 -1.75 -4.04 1.92
N LEU A 111 -1.94 -3.99 3.23
CA LEU A 111 -3.25 -4.25 3.85
C LEU A 111 -4.26 -3.14 3.57
N ARG A 112 -3.81 -1.88 3.47
CA ARG A 112 -4.68 -0.74 3.11
C ARG A 112 -5.28 -0.81 1.71
N ILE A 113 -4.72 -1.66 0.84
CA ILE A 113 -5.25 -1.96 -0.49
C ILE A 113 -6.50 -2.84 -0.39
N VAL A 114 -6.57 -3.67 0.65
CA VAL A 114 -7.65 -4.63 0.85
C VAL A 114 -8.82 -3.93 1.54
N ALA A 115 -9.88 -3.67 0.78
CA ALA A 115 -11.13 -3.16 1.35
C ALA A 115 -11.83 -4.19 2.24
N GLY A 116 -12.55 -3.69 3.25
CA GLY A 116 -13.37 -4.50 4.16
C GLY A 116 -12.65 -5.02 5.40
N LEU A 117 -11.35 -4.74 5.57
CA LEU A 117 -10.65 -5.01 6.81
C LEU A 117 -10.90 -3.88 7.82
N SER A 118 -11.20 -4.23 9.06
CA SER A 118 -11.26 -3.24 10.15
C SER A 118 -9.84 -2.82 10.56
N GLU A 119 -9.70 -1.62 11.12
CA GLU A 119 -8.42 -1.11 11.60
C GLU A 119 -7.80 -2.05 12.66
N GLU A 120 -8.63 -2.65 13.52
CA GLU A 120 -8.19 -3.62 14.53
C GLU A 120 -7.65 -4.90 13.89
N LEU A 121 -8.32 -5.40 12.85
CA LEU A 121 -7.86 -6.58 12.12
C LEU A 121 -6.55 -6.31 11.38
N ILE A 122 -6.40 -5.13 10.76
CA ILE A 122 -5.16 -4.69 10.13
C ILE A 122 -4.02 -4.70 11.15
N SER A 123 -4.22 -4.06 12.31
CA SER A 123 -3.23 -4.06 13.40
C SER A 123 -2.89 -5.48 13.87
N ALA A 124 -3.89 -6.33 14.08
CA ALA A 124 -3.71 -7.71 14.54
C ALA A 124 -2.88 -8.54 13.55
N ILE A 125 -3.12 -8.40 12.23
CA ILE A 125 -2.33 -9.07 11.19
C ILE A 125 -0.86 -8.64 11.26
N VAL A 126 -0.58 -7.34 11.36
CA VAL A 126 0.81 -6.85 11.41
C VAL A 126 1.50 -7.31 12.69
N ILE A 127 0.84 -7.21 13.85
CA ILE A 127 1.38 -7.65 15.15
C ILE A 127 1.68 -9.15 15.13
N ARG A 128 0.82 -9.97 14.50
CA ARG A 128 0.99 -11.43 14.41
C ARG A 128 2.28 -11.84 13.70
N GLY A 129 2.71 -11.08 12.71
CA GLY A 129 3.94 -11.35 11.95
C GLY A 129 5.23 -10.86 12.65
N ILE A 130 5.14 -10.22 13.82
CA ILE A 130 6.32 -9.92 14.64
C ILE A 130 6.87 -11.23 15.24
N THR A 131 8.14 -11.50 14.97
CA THR A 131 8.84 -12.72 15.37
C THR A 131 9.25 -12.70 16.84
N ASP A 132 9.72 -11.55 17.33
CA ASP A 132 10.08 -11.34 18.73
C ASP A 132 8.84 -11.43 19.65
N PRO A 133 8.77 -12.41 20.57
CA PRO A 133 7.62 -12.61 21.44
C PRO A 133 7.37 -11.45 22.41
N GLN A 134 8.42 -10.78 22.90
CA GLN A 134 8.29 -9.69 23.85
C GLN A 134 7.71 -8.44 23.18
N ILE A 135 8.22 -8.10 21.99
CA ILE A 135 7.73 -6.97 21.21
C ILE A 135 6.29 -7.23 20.75
N ARG A 136 5.99 -8.46 20.32
CA ARG A 136 4.62 -8.85 19.95
C ARG A 136 3.64 -8.72 21.12
N ALA A 137 4.03 -9.18 22.31
CA ALA A 137 3.20 -9.05 23.52
C ALA A 137 2.99 -7.58 23.90
N ALA A 138 4.05 -6.76 23.86
CA ALA A 138 3.96 -5.32 24.12
C ALA A 138 3.01 -4.62 23.13
N ALA A 139 3.13 -4.91 21.84
CA ALA A 139 2.27 -4.34 20.80
C ALA A 139 0.80 -4.81 20.94
N THR A 140 0.58 -6.07 21.31
CA THR A 140 -0.78 -6.63 21.55
C THR A 140 -1.45 -5.92 22.72
N ASN A 141 -0.73 -5.72 23.83
CA ASN A 141 -1.27 -5.08 25.03
C ASN A 141 -1.52 -3.58 24.84
N ALA A 142 -0.80 -2.94 23.91
CA ALA A 142 -0.95 -1.53 23.62
C ALA A 142 -2.20 -1.19 22.78
N ASN A 143 -2.94 -2.19 22.28
CA ASN A 143 -4.17 -2.02 21.48
C ASN A 143 -4.02 -0.94 20.38
N LEU A 144 -2.91 -1.01 19.66
CA LEU A 144 -2.50 0.03 18.72
C LEU A 144 -3.38 0.03 17.46
N LEU A 145 -3.75 1.22 17.00
CA LEU A 145 -4.31 1.43 15.67
C LEU A 145 -3.20 1.44 14.59
N PRO A 146 -3.53 1.14 13.32
CA PRO A 146 -2.56 1.09 12.22
C PRO A 146 -1.68 2.34 12.09
N GLU A 147 -2.25 3.52 12.34
CA GLU A 147 -1.56 4.81 12.32
C GLU A 147 -0.42 4.95 13.36
N ASN A 148 -0.57 4.32 14.52
CA ASN A 148 0.38 4.41 15.63
C ASN A 148 1.42 3.29 15.60
N LEU A 149 1.18 2.23 14.81
CA LEU A 149 1.98 1.02 14.80
C LEU A 149 3.44 1.26 14.39
N VAL A 150 3.65 2.07 13.35
CA VAL A 150 5.01 2.37 12.83
C VAL A 150 5.81 3.17 13.85
N SER A 151 5.20 4.16 14.50
CA SER A 151 5.85 4.97 15.53
C SER A 151 6.23 4.10 16.73
N PHE A 152 5.30 3.27 17.22
CA PHE A 152 5.58 2.35 18.32
C PHE A 152 6.74 1.39 18.00
N LEU A 153 6.72 0.78 16.81
CA LEU A 153 7.73 -0.20 16.42
C LEU A 153 9.10 0.41 16.09
N SER A 154 9.17 1.73 15.88
CA SER A 154 10.43 2.44 15.66
C SER A 154 11.31 2.54 16.92
N ILE A 155 10.71 2.37 18.11
CA ILE A 155 11.41 2.38 19.39
C ILE A 155 12.26 1.11 19.57
N TYR A 156 11.90 0.04 18.87
CA TYR A 156 12.56 -1.26 19.00
C TYR A 156 13.64 -1.44 17.93
N VAL A 157 14.82 -1.83 18.39
CA VAL A 157 15.96 -2.16 17.53
C VAL A 157 16.07 -3.67 17.41
N LYS A 158 16.31 -4.17 16.20
CA LYS A 158 16.60 -5.59 16.00
C LYS A 158 18.04 -5.89 16.39
N PRO A 159 18.30 -7.00 17.10
CA PRO A 159 19.67 -7.45 17.29
C PRO A 159 20.28 -7.72 15.90
N ALA A 160 21.52 -7.28 15.69
CA ALA A 160 22.22 -7.39 14.42
C ALA A 160 22.44 -8.87 14.06
N GLN A 161 21.48 -9.48 13.36
CA GLN A 161 21.61 -10.83 12.77
C GLN A 161 21.70 -10.78 11.23
N PHE A 162 21.86 -9.59 10.64
CA PHE A 162 22.10 -9.40 9.20
C PHE A 162 23.59 -9.29 8.85
N SER A 163 24.44 -10.07 9.51
CA SER A 163 25.81 -10.31 9.03
C SER A 163 26.10 -11.82 9.01
N ASN A 164 26.52 -12.31 7.84
CA ASN A 164 27.01 -13.65 7.54
C ASN A 164 25.98 -14.75 7.21
N LYS A 165 25.29 -14.60 6.07
CA LYS A 165 25.01 -15.74 5.17
C LYS A 165 25.51 -15.46 3.76
N SER A 166 26.82 -15.30 3.63
CA SER A 166 27.52 -15.45 2.35
C SER A 166 29.00 -15.73 2.63
N GLN A 167 29.51 -16.81 2.05
CA GLN A 167 30.90 -17.32 2.07
C GLN A 167 31.32 -18.20 3.26
N PHE A 168 30.80 -19.43 3.28
CA PHE A 168 31.65 -20.59 3.56
C PHE A 168 31.35 -21.66 2.49
N SER A 169 31.63 -21.32 1.23
CA SER A 169 31.89 -22.31 0.19
C SER A 169 33.30 -22.84 0.43
N GLY A 170 33.39 -24.15 0.65
CA GLY A 170 34.58 -24.82 1.14
C GLY A 170 35.82 -24.63 0.27
N ASN A 171 36.94 -24.43 0.95
CA ASN A 171 38.25 -24.80 0.41
C ASN A 171 39.01 -25.48 1.54
N ARG A 172 38.77 -26.79 1.71
CA ARG A 172 39.72 -27.64 2.44
C ARG A 172 40.75 -28.11 1.42
N ASN A 173 41.90 -27.45 1.46
CA ASN A 173 43.15 -28.02 0.99
C ASN A 173 43.34 -29.39 1.65
N LEU A 174 43.60 -30.40 0.84
CA LEU A 174 44.20 -31.65 1.25
C LEU A 174 45.49 -31.79 0.44
N ASP A 175 46.55 -31.23 1.00
CA ASP A 175 47.91 -31.72 0.78
C ASP A 175 48.22 -32.78 1.85
N THR A 176 49.15 -33.69 1.49
CA THR A 176 49.82 -34.72 2.31
C THR A 176 49.15 -36.10 2.41
N ARG A 177 49.45 -36.99 1.46
CA ARG A 177 50.51 -38.02 1.56
C ARG A 177 50.54 -38.92 0.33
#